data_AF-C3Z057-F1
#
_entry.id   AF-C3Z057-F1
#
_cell.length_a   1.000
_cell.length_b   1.000
_cell.length_c   1.000
_cell.angle_alpha   90.00
_cell.angle_beta   90.00
_cell.angle_gamma   90.00
#
_symmetry.space_group_name_H-M   'P 1'
#
loop_
_entity.id
_entity.type
_entity.pdbx_description
1 polymer ?
#
loop_
_entity_poly.entity_id
_entity_poly.type
_entity_poly.pdbx_seq_one_letter_code
_entity_poly.pdbx_strand_id
1 'polypeptide(L)'
;MAFADEEVWTVLSRKLYELLQLDWENRQEEDSMLIERILLLVRNILHVPADPEEEKRTDDDASVHDQVLWAIHQSGFDDLLKFIASSDSEQQWCMHVLEIVSLMCREQTSEQLARAGQGRSAGEKAQDELELQAVRQRELADRQARIRALGTRHSRFGGTFVVQGMKSISDKDLIYHQPLKEISQVSFDREKVRKSLRLCG
;
A
#
# COMPACT_ATOMS: atom_id res chain seq x y z
N MET A 1 8.64 5.44 13.39
CA MET A 1 8.09 4.63 14.50
C MET A 1 9.21 4.30 15.48
N ALA A 2 8.94 4.21 16.79
CA ALA A 2 9.96 3.97 17.81
C ALA A 2 10.71 2.63 17.69
N PHE A 3 10.09 1.61 17.07
CA PHE A 3 10.69 0.27 16.90
C PHE A 3 11.46 0.09 15.57
N ALA A 4 11.58 1.14 14.76
CA ALA A 4 12.54 1.17 13.65
C ALA A 4 13.96 1.53 14.13
N ASP A 5 14.13 1.85 15.41
CA ASP A 5 15.41 2.15 16.05
C ASP A 5 16.19 0.87 16.37
N GLU A 6 17.41 0.79 15.86
CA GLU A 6 18.33 -0.33 16.05
C GLU A 6 18.68 -0.59 17.53
N GLU A 7 18.71 0.44 18.38
CA GLU A 7 19.10 0.30 19.78
C GLU A 7 18.16 -0.64 20.53
N VAL A 8 16.85 -0.54 20.25
CA VAL A 8 15.82 -1.40 20.88
C VAL A 8 16.07 -2.86 20.54
N TRP A 9 16.36 -3.14 19.26
CA TRP A 9 16.63 -4.50 18.79
C TRP A 9 17.92 -5.05 19.35
N THR A 10 18.96 -4.22 19.50
CA THR A 10 20.22 -4.63 20.12
C THR A 10 20.03 -5.05 21.58
N VAL A 11 19.19 -4.32 22.33
CA VAL A 11 18.86 -4.67 23.72
C VAL A 11 18.09 -5.99 23.78
N LEU A 12 17.08 -6.17 22.91
CA LEU A 12 16.30 -7.41 22.84
C LEU A 12 17.16 -8.62 22.42
N SER A 13 18.00 -8.47 21.39
CA SER A 13 18.95 -9.50 20.95
C SER A 13 19.88 -9.92 22.08
N ARG A 14 20.48 -8.94 22.77
CA ARG A 14 21.40 -9.23 23.89
C ARG A 14 20.71 -10.00 24.99
N LYS A 15 19.49 -9.58 25.37
CA LYS A 15 18.73 -10.24 26.44
C LYS A 15 18.31 -11.66 26.05
N LEU A 16 17.83 -11.85 24.83
CA LEU A 16 17.47 -13.18 24.34
C LEU A 16 18.71 -14.08 24.24
N TYR A 17 19.84 -13.56 23.75
CA TYR A 17 21.10 -14.29 23.71
C TYR A 17 21.56 -14.75 25.10
N GLU A 18 21.56 -13.87 26.09
CA GLU A 18 21.90 -14.20 27.48
C GLU A 18 21.04 -15.35 28.03
N LEU A 19 19.73 -15.34 27.75
CA LEU A 19 18.82 -16.41 28.17
C LEU A 19 19.09 -17.72 27.42
N LEU A 20 19.35 -17.65 26.11
CA LEU A 20 19.63 -18.82 25.27
C LEU A 20 20.99 -19.47 25.56
N GLN A 21 21.95 -18.73 26.14
CA GLN A 21 23.23 -19.29 26.60
C GLN A 21 23.07 -20.22 27.81
N LEU A 22 21.97 -20.12 28.56
CA LEU A 22 21.67 -21.07 29.62
C LEU A 22 21.24 -22.40 29.00
N ASP A 23 21.77 -23.50 29.51
CA ASP A 23 21.26 -24.84 29.18
C ASP A 23 19.77 -24.91 29.47
N TRP A 24 19.01 -25.50 28.55
CA TRP A 24 17.56 -25.58 28.63
C TRP A 24 17.07 -26.23 29.95
N GLU A 25 17.83 -27.17 30.52
CA GLU A 25 17.55 -27.83 31.80
C GLU A 25 17.73 -26.91 33.01
N ASN A 26 18.60 -25.90 32.89
CA ASN A 26 18.96 -24.99 33.99
C ASN A 26 18.12 -23.71 34.00
N ARG A 27 17.35 -23.45 32.94
CA ARG A 27 16.46 -22.28 32.85
C ARG A 27 15.30 -22.39 33.84
N GLN A 28 15.08 -21.33 34.59
CA GLN A 28 13.92 -21.22 35.47
C GLN A 28 12.66 -20.92 34.66
N GLU A 29 11.50 -21.07 35.30
CA GLU A 29 10.20 -20.70 34.70
C GLU A 29 10.19 -19.23 34.28
N GLU A 30 10.80 -18.35 35.07
CA GLU A 30 10.94 -16.92 34.77
C GLU A 30 11.77 -16.66 33.50
N ASP A 31 12.85 -17.42 33.29
CA ASP A 31 13.69 -17.31 32.09
C ASP A 31 12.89 -17.71 30.85
N SER A 32 12.17 -18.83 30.94
CA SER A 32 11.30 -19.33 29.86
C SER A 32 10.19 -18.34 29.52
N MET A 33 9.51 -17.80 30.54
CA MET A 33 8.50 -16.75 30.37
C MET A 33 9.08 -15.49 29.73
N LEU A 34 10.31 -15.12 30.06
CA LEU A 34 10.95 -13.94 29.49
C LEU A 34 11.30 -14.14 28.02
N ILE A 35 11.79 -15.33 27.64
CA ILE A 35 11.99 -15.70 26.23
C ILE A 35 10.67 -15.57 25.47
N GLU A 36 9.60 -16.18 25.98
CA GLU A 36 8.27 -16.13 25.34
C GLU A 36 7.79 -14.69 25.14
N ARG A 37 7.93 -13.84 26.17
CA ARG A 37 7.54 -12.42 26.11
C ARG A 37 8.33 -11.64 25.07
N ILE A 38 9.64 -11.90 24.95
CA ILE A 38 10.47 -11.27 23.93
C ILE A 38 9.96 -11.68 22.54
N LEU A 39 9.74 -12.97 22.31
CA LEU A 39 9.25 -13.47 21.02
C LEU A 39 7.85 -12.91 20.68
N LEU A 40 6.93 -12.88 21.64
CA LEU A 40 5.60 -12.29 21.47
C LEU A 40 5.65 -10.79 21.17
N LEU A 41 6.56 -10.04 21.82
CA LEU A 41 6.76 -8.62 21.54
C LEU A 41 7.20 -8.42 20.09
N VAL A 42 8.21 -9.17 19.63
CA VAL A 42 8.70 -9.12 18.25
C VAL A 42 7.60 -9.48 17.25
N ARG A 43 6.85 -10.56 17.52
CA ARG A 43 5.69 -10.96 16.73
C ARG A 43 4.67 -9.84 16.64
N ASN A 44 4.34 -9.19 17.75
CA ASN A 44 3.37 -8.10 17.80
C ASN A 44 3.84 -6.87 17.00
N ILE A 45 5.12 -6.51 17.09
CA ILE A 45 5.70 -5.41 16.32
C ILE A 45 5.57 -5.67 14.82
N LEU A 46 5.96 -6.87 14.37
CA LEU A 46 5.86 -7.28 12.97
C LEU A 46 4.42 -7.49 12.48
N HIS A 47 3.46 -7.67 13.40
CA HIS A 47 2.05 -7.82 13.06
C HIS A 47 1.36 -6.47 12.81
N VAL A 48 1.94 -5.34 13.23
CA VAL A 48 1.32 -4.02 13.03
C VAL A 48 1.13 -3.78 11.52
N PRO A 49 -0.10 -3.56 11.04
CA PRO A 49 -0.35 -3.33 9.62
C PRO A 49 0.21 -1.96 9.20
N ALA A 50 0.57 -1.84 7.92
CA ALA A 50 0.90 -0.53 7.36
C ALA A 50 -0.33 0.38 7.37
N ASP A 51 -0.15 1.63 7.78
CA ASP A 51 -1.18 2.68 7.72
C ASP A 51 -0.74 3.75 6.71
N PRO A 52 -1.33 3.76 5.49
CA PRO A 52 -0.94 4.69 4.42
C PRO A 52 -1.12 6.17 4.79
N GLU A 53 -2.07 6.50 5.68
CA GLU A 53 -2.37 7.88 6.06
C GLU A 53 -1.37 8.42 7.10
N GLU A 54 -0.88 7.55 7.99
CA GLU A 54 0.16 7.91 8.97
C GLU A 54 1.57 7.91 8.37
N GLU A 55 1.86 7.02 7.42
CA GLU A 55 3.22 6.82 6.91
C GLU A 55 3.70 7.97 6.00
N LYS A 56 2.79 8.75 5.39
CA LYS A 56 3.05 9.97 4.57
C LYS A 56 4.31 9.87 3.69
N ARG A 57 4.48 8.72 3.03
CA ARG A 57 5.70 8.39 2.32
C ARG A 57 5.89 9.24 1.08
N THR A 58 7.14 9.55 0.79
CA THR A 58 7.55 9.86 -0.58
C THR A 58 7.90 8.56 -1.31
N ASP A 59 7.85 8.55 -2.65
CA ASP A 59 7.96 7.34 -3.49
C ASP A 59 9.28 6.55 -3.30
N ASP A 60 10.26 7.13 -2.59
CA ASP A 60 11.64 6.63 -2.45
C ASP A 60 11.97 6.10 -1.04
N ASP A 61 11.06 6.21 -0.06
CA ASP A 61 11.31 5.74 1.31
C ASP A 61 11.19 4.20 1.40
N ALA A 62 11.87 3.54 2.36
CA ALA A 62 11.75 2.10 2.65
C ALA A 62 10.59 1.82 3.63
N SER A 63 9.83 0.71 3.48
CA SER A 63 8.60 0.45 4.27
C SER A 63 8.91 0.48 5.77
N VAL A 64 7.98 0.89 6.63
CA VAL A 64 8.22 0.77 8.08
C VAL A 64 8.55 -0.69 8.45
N HIS A 65 7.91 -1.65 7.75
CA HIS A 65 8.23 -3.06 7.87
C HIS A 65 9.69 -3.36 7.46
N ASP A 66 10.14 -2.87 6.31
CA ASP A 66 11.53 -3.03 5.85
C ASP A 66 12.55 -2.39 6.82
N GLN A 67 12.23 -1.24 7.40
CA GLN A 67 13.09 -0.59 8.41
C GLN A 67 13.22 -1.47 9.66
N VAL A 68 12.12 -2.08 10.10
CA VAL A 68 12.12 -3.02 11.22
C VAL A 68 12.93 -4.29 10.88
N LEU A 69 12.75 -4.85 9.68
CA LEU A 69 13.54 -6.00 9.22
C LEU A 69 15.03 -5.69 9.16
N TRP A 70 15.38 -4.48 8.72
CA TRP A 70 16.77 -4.04 8.70
C TRP A 70 17.35 -3.94 10.11
N ALA A 71 16.60 -3.38 11.06
CA ALA A 71 17.02 -3.30 12.46
C ALA A 71 17.16 -4.69 13.12
N ILE A 72 16.25 -5.63 12.85
CA ILE A 72 16.34 -7.04 13.25
C ILE A 72 17.65 -7.67 12.75
N HIS A 73 17.99 -7.40 11.49
CA HIS A 73 19.19 -7.95 10.87
C HIS A 73 20.48 -7.33 11.44
N GLN A 74 20.54 -5.99 11.60
CA GLN A 74 21.70 -5.32 12.18
C GLN A 74 21.97 -5.76 13.63
N SER A 75 20.91 -6.02 14.42
CA SER A 75 21.06 -6.49 15.80
C SER A 75 21.41 -7.97 15.94
N GLY A 76 21.48 -8.72 14.83
CA GLY A 76 21.67 -10.18 14.82
C GLY A 76 20.51 -10.97 15.43
N PHE A 77 19.32 -10.36 15.56
CA PHE A 77 18.15 -11.05 16.11
C PHE A 77 17.68 -12.20 15.19
N ASP A 78 17.86 -12.05 13.87
CA ASP A 78 17.54 -13.09 12.89
C ASP A 78 18.40 -14.34 13.07
N ASP A 79 19.65 -14.21 13.48
CA ASP A 79 20.51 -15.36 13.79
C ASP A 79 20.03 -16.12 15.05
N LEU A 80 19.49 -15.40 16.05
CA LEU A 80 18.86 -16.04 17.21
C LEU A 80 17.58 -16.79 16.81
N LEU A 81 16.76 -16.21 15.92
CA LEU A 81 15.57 -16.88 15.38
C LEU A 81 15.96 -18.15 14.59
N LYS A 82 17.00 -18.08 13.76
CA LYS A 82 17.55 -19.25 13.05
C LYS A 82 18.02 -20.32 14.03
N PHE A 83 18.74 -19.93 15.08
CA PHE A 83 19.18 -20.86 16.12
C PHE A 83 18.00 -21.59 16.76
N ILE A 84 16.99 -20.85 17.26
CA ILE A 84 15.78 -21.42 17.87
C ILE A 84 15.07 -22.37 16.90
N ALA A 85 14.93 -21.98 15.62
CA ALA A 85 14.27 -22.80 14.60
C ALA A 85 15.01 -24.12 14.32
N SER A 86 16.33 -24.13 14.49
CA SER A 86 17.20 -25.27 14.17
C SER A 86 17.54 -26.15 15.37
N SER A 87 17.19 -25.74 16.58
CA SER A 87 17.57 -26.43 17.81
C SER A 87 16.42 -27.26 18.37
N ASP A 88 16.64 -28.57 18.52
CA ASP A 88 15.67 -29.48 19.15
C ASP A 88 15.39 -29.10 20.61
N SER A 89 16.37 -28.52 21.32
CA SER A 89 16.20 -28.07 22.72
C SER A 89 15.29 -26.84 22.86
N GLU A 90 15.00 -26.15 21.76
CA GLU A 90 14.19 -24.93 21.74
C GLU A 90 12.84 -25.12 21.02
N GLN A 91 12.47 -26.37 20.73
CA GLN A 91 11.28 -26.71 19.94
C GLN A 91 9.98 -26.12 20.51
N GLN A 92 9.89 -25.87 21.82
CA GLN A 92 8.73 -25.23 22.45
C GLN A 92 8.40 -23.84 21.86
N TRP A 93 9.39 -23.17 21.27
CA TRP A 93 9.23 -21.84 20.66
C TRP A 93 8.99 -21.89 19.14
N CYS A 94 8.90 -23.08 18.54
CA CYS A 94 8.86 -23.22 17.07
C CYS A 94 7.68 -22.48 16.42
N MET A 95 6.51 -22.48 17.06
CA MET A 95 5.33 -21.76 16.56
C MET A 95 5.51 -20.25 16.60
N HIS A 96 6.13 -19.72 17.66
CA HIS A 96 6.45 -18.29 17.75
C HIS A 96 7.42 -17.88 16.65
N VAL A 97 8.47 -18.67 16.42
CA VAL A 97 9.44 -18.40 15.34
C VAL A 97 8.79 -18.49 13.97
N LEU A 98 7.91 -19.49 13.74
CA LEU A 98 7.19 -19.63 12.48
C LEU A 98 6.30 -18.42 12.19
N GLU A 99 5.56 -17.93 13.19
CA GLU A 99 4.75 -16.71 13.05
C GLU A 99 5.61 -15.49 12.74
N ILE A 100 6.72 -15.31 13.47
CA ILE A 100 7.65 -14.21 13.24
C ILE A 100 8.20 -14.26 11.81
N VAL A 101 8.72 -15.40 11.36
CA VAL A 101 9.27 -15.55 10.00
C VAL A 101 8.19 -15.33 8.93
N SER A 102 6.96 -15.81 9.17
CA SER A 102 5.83 -15.56 8.27
C SER A 102 5.52 -14.06 8.17
N LEU A 103 5.53 -13.35 9.29
CA LEU A 103 5.33 -11.90 9.32
C LEU A 103 6.50 -11.15 8.67
N MET A 104 7.75 -11.61 8.85
CA MET A 104 8.90 -11.02 8.18
C MET A 104 8.73 -11.05 6.66
N CYS A 105 8.20 -12.15 6.12
CA CYS A 105 7.97 -12.34 4.70
C CYS A 105 6.63 -11.78 4.17
N ARG A 106 5.82 -11.11 5.00
CA ARG A 106 4.41 -10.77 4.64
C ARG A 106 4.27 -9.85 3.43
N GLU A 107 5.26 -9.03 3.14
CA GLU A 107 5.27 -8.06 2.02
C GLU A 107 5.98 -8.61 0.76
N GLN A 108 6.42 -9.88 0.78
CA GLN A 108 7.21 -10.49 -0.30
C GLN A 108 6.46 -11.66 -0.95
N THR A 109 6.58 -11.80 -2.28
CA THR A 109 6.14 -13.01 -2.98
C THR A 109 7.25 -14.06 -3.05
N SER A 110 6.87 -15.34 -3.19
CA SER A 110 7.81 -16.45 -3.36
C SER A 110 8.75 -16.26 -4.54
N GLU A 111 8.25 -15.69 -5.64
CA GLU A 111 9.03 -15.42 -6.86
C GLU A 111 10.06 -14.32 -6.62
N GLN A 112 9.67 -13.26 -5.88
CA GLN A 112 10.58 -12.16 -5.52
C GLN A 112 11.71 -12.68 -4.62
N LEU A 113 11.39 -13.45 -3.60
CA LEU A 113 12.38 -14.05 -2.69
C LEU A 113 13.31 -15.02 -3.41
N ALA A 114 12.80 -15.87 -4.31
CA ALA A 114 13.63 -16.81 -5.07
C ALA A 114 14.63 -16.11 -6.00
N ARG A 115 14.28 -14.92 -6.51
CA ARG A 115 15.14 -14.08 -7.34
C ARG A 115 16.05 -13.16 -6.51
N ALA A 116 15.75 -12.95 -5.24
CA ALA A 116 16.55 -12.08 -4.37
C ALA A 116 17.99 -12.62 -4.26
N GLY A 117 18.97 -11.74 -4.46
CA GLY A 117 20.40 -12.10 -4.44
C GLY A 117 20.92 -12.77 -5.72
N GLN A 118 20.06 -13.22 -6.63
CA GLN A 118 20.48 -13.61 -7.98
C GLN A 118 20.66 -12.33 -8.80
N GLY A 119 21.88 -12.06 -9.24
CA GLY A 119 22.14 -10.91 -10.11
C GLY A 119 21.29 -11.04 -11.38
N ARG A 120 20.46 -10.03 -11.68
CA ARG A 120 19.57 -10.04 -12.86
C ARG A 120 20.40 -10.28 -14.12
N SER A 121 19.96 -11.25 -14.93
CA SER A 121 20.55 -11.50 -16.24
C SER A 121 20.44 -10.27 -17.14
N ALA A 122 21.38 -10.10 -18.07
CA ALA A 122 21.29 -9.04 -19.08
C ALA A 122 19.99 -9.14 -19.91
N GLY A 123 19.48 -10.35 -20.12
CA GLY A 123 18.19 -10.57 -20.80
C GLY A 123 16.98 -10.14 -19.99
N GLU A 124 16.99 -10.37 -18.68
CA GLU A 124 15.91 -9.94 -17.77
C GLU A 124 15.88 -8.42 -17.65
N LYS A 125 17.05 -7.77 -17.53
CA LYS A 125 17.13 -6.30 -17.54
C LYS A 125 16.58 -5.68 -18.82
N ALA A 126 16.88 -6.27 -19.98
CA ALA A 126 16.36 -5.80 -21.25
C ALA A 126 14.84 -5.99 -21.37
N GLN A 127 14.30 -7.08 -20.81
CA GLN A 127 12.85 -7.31 -20.74
C GLN A 127 12.16 -6.32 -19.80
N ASP A 128 12.69 -6.10 -18.59
CA ASP A 128 12.20 -5.10 -17.64
C ASP A 128 12.16 -3.71 -18.30
N GLU A 129 13.22 -3.32 -19.01
CA GLU A 129 13.29 -2.04 -19.74
C GLU A 129 12.22 -1.93 -20.83
N LEU A 130 11.98 -3.01 -21.59
CA LEU A 130 10.93 -3.07 -22.61
C LEU A 130 9.53 -2.96 -22.00
N GLU A 131 9.27 -3.66 -20.90
CA GLU A 131 8.00 -3.57 -20.18
C GLU A 131 7.76 -2.17 -19.62
N LEU A 132 8.79 -1.56 -19.02
CA LEU A 132 8.72 -0.19 -18.50
C LEU A 132 8.43 0.82 -19.62
N GLN A 133 9.06 0.65 -20.79
CA GLN A 133 8.79 1.45 -21.97
C GLN A 133 7.35 1.27 -22.48
N ALA A 134 6.84 0.04 -22.49
CA ALA A 134 5.47 -0.26 -22.90
C ALA A 134 4.43 0.40 -21.98
N VAL A 135 4.63 0.32 -20.66
CA VAL A 135 3.78 1.00 -19.67
C VAL A 135 3.80 2.51 -19.88
N ARG A 136 5.00 3.10 -20.02
CA ARG A 136 5.15 4.54 -20.30
C ARG A 136 4.41 4.97 -21.57
N GLN A 137 4.52 4.19 -22.65
CA GLN A 137 3.82 4.50 -23.90
C GLN A 137 2.30 4.45 -23.72
N ARG A 138 1.79 3.48 -22.96
CA ARG A 138 0.37 3.37 -22.65
C ARG A 138 -0.13 4.58 -21.86
N GLU A 139 0.60 5.00 -20.83
CA GLU A 139 0.24 6.20 -20.05
C GLU A 139 0.25 7.48 -20.89
N LEU A 140 1.22 7.63 -21.79
CA LEU A 140 1.28 8.76 -22.72
C LEU A 140 0.09 8.75 -23.68
N ALA A 141 -0.27 7.59 -24.22
CA ALA A 141 -1.43 7.45 -25.10
C ALA A 141 -2.74 7.79 -24.37
N ASP A 142 -2.90 7.31 -23.13
CA ASP A 142 -4.07 7.61 -22.28
C ASP A 142 -4.12 9.10 -21.93
N ARG A 143 -2.99 9.71 -21.59
CA ARG A 143 -2.89 11.16 -21.34
C ARG A 143 -3.27 11.96 -22.59
N GLN A 144 -2.78 11.57 -23.76
CA GLN A 144 -3.14 12.21 -25.03
C GLN A 144 -4.61 12.02 -25.38
N ALA A 145 -5.19 10.85 -25.11
CA ALA A 145 -6.62 10.60 -25.31
C ALA A 145 -7.48 11.48 -24.38
N ARG A 146 -7.08 11.62 -23.11
CA ARG A 146 -7.73 12.55 -22.15
C ARG A 146 -7.65 14.00 -22.62
N ILE A 147 -6.47 14.45 -23.08
CA ILE A 147 -6.30 15.80 -23.63
C ILE A 147 -7.15 15.99 -24.89
N ARG A 148 -7.23 15.01 -25.79
CA ARG A 148 -8.10 15.09 -26.98
C ARG A 148 -9.60 15.11 -26.63
N ALA A 149 -10.01 14.41 -25.57
CA ALA A 149 -11.39 14.39 -25.10
C ALA A 149 -11.80 15.71 -24.41
N LEU A 150 -10.83 16.40 -23.79
CA LEU A 150 -11.00 17.75 -23.28
C LEU A 150 -10.93 18.72 -24.46
N GLY A 151 -12.07 19.25 -24.89
CA GLY A 151 -12.12 20.22 -25.98
C GLY A 151 -11.17 21.39 -25.73
N THR A 152 -10.62 21.99 -26.79
CA THR A 152 -9.66 23.11 -26.74
C THR A 152 -10.21 24.41 -26.13
N ARG A 153 -11.46 24.40 -25.66
CA ARG A 153 -12.18 25.58 -25.17
C ARG A 153 -12.44 25.43 -23.68
N HIS A 154 -12.32 26.55 -22.98
CA HIS A 154 -12.64 26.64 -21.56
C HIS A 154 -14.07 26.13 -21.30
N SER A 155 -14.30 25.43 -20.19
CA SER A 155 -15.61 24.89 -19.78
C SER A 155 -16.74 25.94 -19.82
N ARG A 156 -16.40 27.23 -19.65
CA ARG A 156 -17.35 28.36 -19.68
C ARG A 156 -17.56 29.00 -21.06
N PHE A 157 -16.88 28.55 -22.12
CA PHE A 157 -17.14 29.02 -23.47
C PHE A 157 -18.29 28.20 -24.09
N GLY A 158 -19.51 28.47 -23.62
CA GLY A 158 -20.73 27.92 -24.19
C GLY A 158 -21.13 28.71 -25.43
N GLY A 159 -21.11 28.07 -26.60
CA GLY A 159 -21.76 28.64 -27.79
C GLY A 159 -23.26 28.78 -27.56
N THR A 160 -23.88 29.79 -28.19
CA THR A 160 -25.34 29.97 -28.17
C THR A 160 -25.91 29.39 -29.46
N PHE A 161 -26.83 28.43 -29.35
CA PHE A 161 -27.47 27.75 -30.46
C PHE A 161 -28.98 27.99 -30.44
N VAL A 162 -29.61 28.04 -31.62
CA VAL A 162 -31.07 28.09 -31.77
C VAL A 162 -31.55 26.71 -32.19
N VAL A 163 -32.39 26.08 -31.38
CA VAL A 163 -32.99 24.77 -31.65
C VAL A 163 -34.27 24.99 -32.45
N GLN A 164 -34.23 24.69 -33.75
CA GLN A 164 -35.40 24.76 -34.62
C GLN A 164 -36.39 23.63 -34.32
N GLY A 165 -37.68 23.94 -34.29
CA GLY A 165 -38.76 22.97 -34.03
C GLY A 165 -39.12 22.78 -32.55
N MET A 166 -38.40 23.43 -31.62
CA MET A 166 -38.75 23.47 -30.20
C MET A 166 -39.05 24.91 -29.78
N LYS A 167 -40.29 25.15 -29.35
CA LYS A 167 -40.74 26.47 -28.90
C LYS A 167 -40.36 26.73 -27.45
N SER A 168 -39.81 27.91 -27.19
CA SER A 168 -39.61 28.46 -25.85
C SER A 168 -40.94 28.89 -25.25
N ILE A 169 -40.93 29.24 -23.96
CA ILE A 169 -42.09 29.78 -23.20
C ILE A 169 -42.69 31.03 -23.88
N SER A 170 -41.90 31.72 -24.71
CA SER A 170 -42.31 32.92 -25.47
C SER A 170 -42.73 32.65 -26.92
N ASP A 171 -43.00 31.39 -27.30
CA ASP A 171 -43.40 30.94 -28.64
C ASP A 171 -42.39 31.21 -29.79
N LYS A 172 -41.17 31.62 -29.41
CA LYS A 172 -39.99 31.72 -30.28
C LYS A 172 -39.14 30.46 -30.18
N ASP A 173 -38.29 30.22 -31.17
CA ASP A 173 -37.41 29.06 -31.16
C ASP A 173 -36.46 29.08 -29.95
N LEU A 174 -36.20 27.91 -29.38
CA LEU A 174 -35.46 27.77 -28.12
C LEU A 174 -33.98 28.10 -28.29
N ILE A 175 -33.46 28.95 -27.40
CA ILE A 175 -32.04 29.29 -27.32
C ILE A 175 -31.35 28.40 -26.28
N TYR A 176 -30.24 27.77 -26.64
CA TYR A 176 -29.48 26.84 -25.79
C TYR A 176 -28.01 27.28 -25.68
N HIS A 177 -27.47 27.31 -24.45
CA HIS A 177 -26.16 27.92 -24.15
C HIS A 177 -25.04 26.92 -23.80
N GLN A 178 -25.19 25.64 -24.19
CA GLN A 178 -24.19 24.60 -23.93
C GLN A 178 -23.82 23.88 -25.24
N PRO A 179 -22.54 23.50 -25.45
CA PRO A 179 -22.15 22.70 -26.60
C PRO A 179 -22.86 21.34 -26.58
N LEU A 180 -23.76 21.13 -27.53
CA LEU A 180 -24.43 19.85 -27.74
C LEU A 180 -23.55 18.98 -28.64
N LYS A 181 -23.17 17.78 -28.18
CA LYS A 181 -22.58 16.75 -29.07
C LYS A 181 -23.66 16.10 -29.95
N GLU A 182 -24.89 15.98 -29.41
CA GLU A 182 -26.07 15.44 -30.10
C GLU A 182 -27.34 16.17 -29.62
N ILE A 183 -28.34 16.32 -30.50
CA ILE A 183 -29.62 17.01 -30.22
C ILE A 183 -30.47 16.23 -29.18
N SER A 184 -30.28 14.91 -29.07
CA SER A 184 -30.91 14.03 -28.09
C SER A 184 -30.54 14.34 -26.63
N GLN A 185 -29.48 15.13 -26.40
CA GLN A 185 -28.96 15.45 -25.07
C GLN A 185 -29.54 16.75 -24.48
N VAL A 186 -30.50 17.39 -25.16
CA VAL A 186 -31.22 18.56 -24.65
C VAL A 186 -32.11 18.12 -23.48
N SER A 187 -31.60 18.28 -22.25
CA SER A 187 -32.30 17.94 -21.00
C SER A 187 -32.54 19.21 -20.17
N PHE A 188 -33.80 19.40 -19.73
CA PHE A 188 -34.23 20.55 -18.91
C PHE A 188 -34.35 20.21 -17.41
N ASP A 189 -34.13 18.95 -17.03
CA ASP A 189 -34.32 18.49 -15.65
C ASP A 189 -33.08 18.65 -14.76
N ARG A 190 -31.96 19.12 -15.32
CA ARG A 190 -30.67 19.20 -14.59
C ARG A 190 -30.65 20.21 -13.43
N GLU A 191 -31.56 21.18 -13.38
CA GLU A 191 -31.62 22.20 -12.32
C GLU A 191 -32.88 22.13 -11.44
N LYS A 192 -33.77 21.15 -11.65
CA LYS A 192 -35.03 21.08 -10.91
C LYS A 192 -34.82 20.42 -9.55
N VAL A 193 -34.32 21.18 -8.58
CA VAL A 193 -34.33 20.77 -7.17
C VAL A 193 -35.78 20.56 -6.74
N ARG A 194 -36.16 19.30 -6.50
CA ARG A 194 -37.51 18.90 -6.11
C ARG A 194 -37.81 19.44 -4.70
N LYS A 195 -38.40 20.63 -4.60
CA LYS A 195 -38.87 21.18 -3.32
C LYS A 195 -40.12 20.42 -2.88
N SER A 196 -40.04 19.66 -1.78
CA SER A 196 -41.23 19.09 -1.13
C SER A 196 -41.84 20.13 -0.20
N LEU A 197 -43.14 20.40 -0.36
CA LEU A 197 -43.93 21.19 0.57
C LEU A 197 -44.37 20.27 1.73
N ARG A 198 -43.87 20.53 2.93
CA ARG A 198 -44.46 20.00 4.17
C ARG A 198 -45.54 20.96 4.64
N LEU A 199 -46.78 20.51 4.69
CA LEU A 199 -47.87 21.18 5.40
C LEU A 199 -47.67 20.92 6.89
N CYS A 200 -47.48 21.97 7.68
CA CYS A 200 -47.67 21.94 9.13
C CYS A 200 -49.08 22.46 9.42
N GLY A 201 -49.92 21.57 9.95
CA GLY A 201 -51.22 21.85 10.55
C GLY A 201 -51.42 20.87 11.68
#